data_AF-Q4QJR7-F1
#
_entry.id   AF-Q4QJR7-F1
#
_cell.length_a   1.000
_cell.length_b   1.000
_cell.length_c   1.000
_cell.angle_alpha   90.00
_cell.angle_beta   90.00
_cell.angle_gamma   90.00
#
_symmetry.space_group_name_H-M   'P 1'
#
loop_
_entity.id
_entity.type
_entity.pdbx_description
1 polymer ?
#
loop_
_entity_poly.entity_id
_entity_poly.type
_entity_poly.pdbx_seq_one_letter_code
_entity_poly.pdbx_strand_id
1 'polypeptide(L)' 'MEMEHDEAGQDVEVIKSLTNNCTPPADACFSWKALYSGINEFIDDLMHHIHLENNILFPRVLNEK' A
#
# COMPACT_ATOMS: atom_id res chain seq x y z
N MET A 1 -6.12 14.26 -4.32
CA MET A 1 -5.27 13.72 -3.25
C MET A 1 -6.06 12.75 -2.37
N GLU A 2 -6.86 13.16 -1.38
CA GLU A 2 -7.52 12.18 -0.48
C GLU A 2 -8.39 11.15 -1.21
N MET A 3 -9.18 11.56 -2.21
CA MET A 3 -9.94 10.59 -3.05
C MET A 3 -9.02 9.65 -3.84
N GLU A 4 -7.88 10.14 -4.34
CA GLU A 4 -6.90 9.29 -5.05
C GLU A 4 -6.21 8.32 -4.08
N HIS A 5 -6.05 8.68 -2.81
CA HIS A 5 -5.57 7.78 -1.76
C HIS A 5 -6.59 6.68 -1.43
N ASP A 6 -7.89 7.00 -1.43
CA ASP A 6 -8.94 5.99 -1.25
C ASP A 6 -8.96 5.00 -2.43
N GLU A 7 -8.81 5.49 -3.66
CA GLU A 7 -8.67 4.64 -4.86
C GLU A 7 -7.42 3.75 -4.77
N ALA A 8 -6.27 4.31 -4.38
CA ALA A 8 -5.04 3.53 -4.17
C ALA A 8 -5.22 2.45 -3.09
N GLY A 9 -5.98 2.74 -2.02
CA GLY A 9 -6.34 1.75 -1.00
C GLY A 9 -7.18 0.59 -1.57
N GLN A 10 -8.11 0.88 -2.48
CA GLN A 10 -8.90 -0.16 -3.16
C GLN A 10 -8.04 -1.03 -4.07
N ASP A 11 -7.10 -0.42 -4.81
CA ASP A 11 -6.14 -1.14 -5.66
C ASP A 11 -5.25 -2.09 -4.84
N VAL A 12 -4.81 -1.66 -3.64
CA VAL A 12 -4.06 -2.52 -2.70
C VAL A 12 -4.88 -3.75 -2.30
N GLU A 13 -6.18 -3.60 -2.03
CA GLU A 13 -7.04 -4.72 -1.67
C GLU A 13 -7.24 -5.69 -2.84
N VAL A 14 -7.29 -5.19 -4.08
CA VAL A 14 -7.29 -6.03 -5.29
C VAL A 14 -5.98 -6.81 -5.40
N ILE A 15 -4.82 -6.17 -5.17
CA ILE A 15 -3.51 -6.84 -5.19
C ILE A 15 -3.46 -7.95 -4.13
N LYS A 16 -3.88 -7.68 -2.90
CA LYS A 16 -3.94 -8.69 -1.84
C LYS A 16 -4.84 -9.86 -2.22
N SER A 17 -6.03 -9.58 -2.77
CA SER A 17 -6.95 -10.63 -3.23
C SER A 17 -6.31 -11.55 -4.29
N LEU A 18 -5.70 -10.97 -5.32
CA LEU A 18 -5.05 -11.71 -6.40
C LEU A 18 -3.83 -12.53 -5.95
N THR A 19 -3.18 -12.13 -4.87
CA THR A 19 -1.95 -12.74 -4.36
C THR A 19 -2.17 -13.64 -3.14
N ASN A 20 -3.43 -13.91 -2.77
CA ASN A 20 -3.78 -14.60 -1.53
C ASN A 20 -3.09 -13.96 -0.31
N ASN A 21 -3.27 -12.65 -0.18
CA ASN A 21 -2.62 -11.79 0.81
C ASN A 21 -1.09 -11.92 0.79
N CYS A 22 -0.50 -11.83 -0.41
CA CYS A 22 0.94 -12.01 -0.64
C CYS A 22 1.50 -13.32 -0.06
N THR A 23 0.70 -14.39 -0.05
CA THR A 23 1.12 -15.72 0.43
C THR A 23 1.53 -16.57 -0.77
N PRO A 24 2.85 -16.79 -0.99
CA PRO A 24 3.30 -17.58 -2.13
C PRO A 24 2.95 -19.07 -1.94
N PRO A 25 2.62 -19.81 -3.01
CA PRO A 25 2.41 -21.25 -2.92
C PRO A 25 3.72 -21.98 -2.56
N ALA A 26 3.60 -23.23 -2.10
CA ALA A 26 4.74 -24.01 -1.59
C ALA A 26 5.87 -24.21 -2.63
N ASP A 27 5.50 -24.30 -3.90
CA ASP A 27 6.38 -24.51 -5.05
C ASP A 27 6.84 -23.20 -5.72
N ALA A 28 6.50 -22.04 -5.15
CA ALA A 28 6.94 -20.75 -5.68
C ALA A 28 8.47 -20.67 -5.77
N CYS A 29 8.96 -20.27 -6.93
CA CYS A 29 10.38 -20.02 -7.15
C CYS A 29 10.87 -18.78 -6.38
N PHE A 30 12.19 -18.60 -6.31
CA PHE A 30 12.80 -17.53 -5.52
C PHE A 30 12.34 -16.12 -5.96
N SER A 31 12.25 -15.88 -7.28
CA SER A 31 11.83 -14.57 -7.81
C SER A 31 10.37 -14.25 -7.46
N TRP A 32 9.49 -15.25 -7.41
CA TRP A 32 8.10 -15.04 -6.99
C TRP A 32 8.01 -14.68 -5.50
N LYS A 33 8.74 -15.40 -4.63
CA LYS A 33 8.81 -15.06 -3.20
C LYS A 33 9.36 -13.64 -2.98
N ALA A 34 10.40 -13.27 -3.72
CA ALA A 34 10.95 -11.92 -3.69
C ALA A 34 9.94 -10.86 -4.15
N LEU A 35 9.18 -11.14 -5.21
CA LEU A 35 8.10 -10.25 -5.68
C LEU A 35 7.06 -10.02 -4.57
N TYR A 36 6.57 -11.08 -3.91
CA TYR A 36 5.57 -10.93 -2.85
C TYR A 36 6.12 -10.20 -1.62
N SER A 37 7.40 -10.40 -1.29
CA SER A 37 8.08 -9.60 -0.26
C SER A 37 8.11 -8.11 -0.62
N GLY A 38 8.46 -7.78 -1.87
CA GLY A 38 8.50 -6.41 -2.35
C GLY A 38 7.11 -5.76 -2.44
N ILE A 39 6.07 -6.54 -2.77
CA ILE A 39 4.68 -6.04 -2.73
C ILE A 39 4.28 -5.67 -1.30
N ASN A 40 4.62 -6.50 -0.30
CA ASN A 40 4.33 -6.18 1.10
C ASN A 40 5.06 -4.90 1.55
N GLU A 41 6.35 -4.78 1.24
CA GLU A 41 7.14 -3.58 1.53
C GLU A 41 6.54 -2.33 0.88
N PHE A 42 6.15 -2.43 -0.40
CA PHE A 42 5.47 -1.35 -1.10
C PHE A 42 4.14 -0.94 -0.45
N ILE A 43 3.33 -1.91 -0.03
CA ILE A 43 2.05 -1.63 0.63
C ILE A 43 2.28 -0.93 1.97
N ASP A 44 3.24 -1.40 2.78
CA ASP A 44 3.57 -0.79 4.07
C ASP A 44 4.02 0.67 3.89
N ASP A 45 4.91 0.91 2.93
CA ASP A 45 5.40 2.25 2.60
C ASP A 45 4.28 3.16 2.09
N LEU A 46 3.41 2.65 1.22
CA LEU A 46 2.28 3.41 0.68
C LEU A 46 1.29 3.80 1.78
N MET A 47 0.96 2.88 2.69
CA MET A 47 0.07 3.17 3.82
C MET A 47 0.69 4.19 4.77
N HIS A 48 2.00 4.10 5.02
CA HIS A 48 2.70 5.09 5.83
C HIS A 48 2.75 6.47 5.14
N HIS A 49 3.00 6.51 3.83
CA HIS A 49 2.94 7.71 3.01
C HIS A 49 1.57 8.39 3.11
N ILE A 50 0.48 7.65 2.84
CA ILE A 50 -0.89 8.17 2.92
C ILE A 50 -1.20 8.66 4.34
N HIS A 51 -0.72 7.95 5.37
CA HIS A 51 -0.91 8.38 6.76
C HIS A 51 -0.24 9.74 7.03
N LEU A 52 1.02 9.90 6.63
CA LEU A 52 1.76 11.15 6.79
C LEU A 52 1.07 12.30 6.07
N GLU A 53 0.59 12.07 4.85
CA GLU A 53 -0.08 13.10 4.07
C GLU A 53 -1.45 13.47 4.64
N ASN A 54 -2.37 12.50 4.77
CA ASN A 54 -3.75 12.76 5.19
C ASN A 54 -3.85 13.23 6.64
N ASN A 55 -3.00 12.73 7.54
CA ASN A 55 -3.16 12.98 8.98
C ASN A 55 -2.20 14.03 9.53
N ILE A 56 -1.12 14.35 8.82
CA ILE A 56 -0.11 15.31 9.30
C ILE A 56 0.03 16.48 8.34
N LEU A 57 0.36 16.23 7.07
CA LEU A 57 0.69 17.30 6.13
C LEU A 57 -0.55 18.12 5.74
N PHE A 58 -1.59 17.48 5.21
CA PHE A 58 -2.78 18.19 4.73
C PHE A 58 -3.48 18.97 5.84
N PRO A 59 -3.69 18.42 7.06
CA PRO A 59 -4.29 19.19 8.14
C PRO A 59 -3.43 20.39 8.53
N ARG A 60 -2.10 20.30 8.50
CA ARG A 60 -1.24 21.44 8.81
C ARG A 60 -1.37 22.55 7.76
N VAL A 61 -1.27 22.21 6.48
CA VAL A 61 -1.27 23.20 5.40
C VAL A 61 -2.66 23.81 5.17
N LEU A 62 -3.73 23.02 5.30
CA LEU A 62 -5.09 23.49 5.05
C LEU A 62 -5.71 24.23 6.26
N ASN A 63 -5.22 23.98 7.48
CA ASN A 63 -5.68 24.66 8.69
C ASN A 63 -4.74 25.78 9.18
N GLU A 64 -3.61 26.03 8.51
CA GLU A 64 -2.80 27.22 8.74
C GLU A 64 -3.58 28.47 8.29
N LYS A 65 -3.99 29.30 9.27
CA LYS A 65 -4.57 30.63 9.06
C LYS A 65 -3.49 31.67 8.78
#